data_AF-A0A4W3JV08-F1
#
_entry.id   AF-A0A4W3JV08-F1
#
_cell.length_a   1.000
_cell.length_b   1.000
_cell.length_c   1.000
_cell.angle_alpha   90.00
_cell.angle_beta   90.00
_cell.angle_gamma   90.00
#
_symmetry.space_group_name_H-M   'P 1'
#
loop_
_entity.id
_entity.type
_entity.pdbx_description
1 polymer ?
#
loop_
_entity_poly.entity_id
_entity_poly.type
_entity_poly.pdbx_seq_one_letter_code
_entity_poly.pdbx_strand_id
1 'polypeptide(L)'
;MHGLLILFEYYCGPAIMVIRHISCSRGKILLSIDDFYKDAAFRRNVWEQNLQYIEKHNTDYFMGKHTFAVGMNQFGDMTVEEFSNLLNRRNTRQYNNKTYNLFTADDKTDLPQSVDWRPKGYVTGVKDQKACGSCWAFSTTGVLEGQWFKKTGKLISLSEQYLMDCSQSVGNHGCNGGYNSLSLLFIKEKGINSEESYPYTGVKMIRKNSERDLAAAVATVGPIAVGFDAGRASFMFYKSGIYYDEACSKTVLDHELLVVGYGTEAGEPYWIVKNSWGVKWGNKGYFHTAKDKGNNCGIASSALYPVV
;
A
#
# COMPACT_ATOMS: atom_id res chain seq x y z
N MET A 1 -29.18 -47.20 27.52
CA MET A 1 -27.78 -47.68 27.59
C MET A 1 -27.26 -47.86 26.18
N HIS A 2 -26.17 -47.15 25.87
CA HIS A 2 -25.22 -47.37 24.77
C HIS A 2 -25.71 -47.30 23.30
N GLY A 3 -25.44 -46.14 22.68
CA GLY A 3 -25.26 -45.97 21.24
C GLY A 3 -24.00 -45.13 21.02
N LEU A 4 -23.00 -45.75 20.39
CA LEU A 4 -21.64 -45.28 20.13
C LEU A 4 -21.65 -44.02 19.23
N LEU A 5 -21.01 -42.91 19.64
CA LEU A 5 -20.73 -41.77 18.78
C LEU A 5 -19.22 -41.63 18.60
N ILE A 6 -18.78 -41.77 17.36
CA ILE A 6 -17.38 -41.70 16.92
C ILE A 6 -16.92 -40.24 17.00
N LEU A 7 -15.86 -40.01 17.79
CA LEU A 7 -15.07 -38.77 17.81
C LEU A 7 -14.20 -38.71 16.56
N PHE A 8 -14.28 -37.63 15.79
CA PHE A 8 -13.18 -37.19 14.93
C PHE A 8 -12.46 -36.03 15.63
N GLU A 9 -11.35 -36.35 16.27
CA GLU A 9 -10.27 -35.41 16.54
C GLU A 9 -9.67 -34.96 15.21
N TYR A 10 -9.72 -33.66 14.89
CA TYR A 10 -8.80 -33.09 13.91
C TYR A 10 -7.59 -32.54 14.63
N TYR A 11 -6.52 -33.35 14.59
CA TYR A 11 -5.15 -32.98 14.92
C TYR A 11 -4.70 -31.76 14.12
N CYS A 12 -4.07 -30.85 14.84
CA CYS A 12 -3.23 -29.77 14.32
C CYS A 12 -1.96 -30.38 13.67
N GLY A 13 -1.64 -30.01 12.43
CA GLY A 13 -0.44 -30.41 11.68
C GLY A 13 -0.13 -29.39 10.57
N PRO A 14 1.13 -29.27 10.11
CA PRO A 14 1.82 -27.98 9.97
C PRO A 14 1.55 -27.31 8.61
N ALA A 15 0.49 -26.51 8.53
CA ALA A 15 0.50 -25.34 7.67
C ALA A 15 0.83 -24.14 8.57
N ILE A 16 1.87 -23.38 8.22
CA ILE A 16 2.22 -22.13 8.88
C ILE A 16 1.09 -21.13 8.62
N MET A 17 0.03 -21.25 9.42
CA MET A 17 -1.00 -20.25 9.58
C MET A 17 -0.38 -19.22 10.53
N VAL A 18 0.00 -18.07 9.98
CA VAL A 18 0.48 -16.93 10.78
C VAL A 18 -0.71 -16.41 11.60
N ILE A 19 -0.98 -17.05 12.73
CA ILE A 19 -1.91 -16.59 13.74
C ILE A 19 -1.16 -15.54 14.55
N ARG A 20 -1.29 -14.26 14.20
CA ARG A 20 -0.92 -13.18 15.11
C ARG A 20 -2.05 -12.98 16.12
N HIS A 21 -1.81 -13.47 17.34
CA HIS A 21 -2.43 -13.12 18.63
C HIS A 21 -3.94 -12.78 18.65
N ILE A 22 -4.76 -13.75 19.09
CA ILE A 22 -6.05 -13.46 19.72
C ILE A 22 -5.78 -13.22 21.21
N SER A 23 -5.71 -11.96 21.63
CA SER A 23 -5.88 -11.61 23.05
C SER A 23 -7.38 -11.49 23.33
N CYS A 24 -7.91 -12.46 24.07
CA CYS A 24 -9.30 -12.45 24.50
C CYS A 24 -9.41 -11.62 25.79
N SER A 25 -9.86 -10.37 25.67
CA SER A 25 -10.37 -9.61 26.79
C SER A 25 -11.76 -9.08 26.46
N ARG A 26 -12.66 -9.22 27.44
CA ARG A 26 -14.12 -9.17 27.35
C ARG A 26 -14.65 -7.93 26.61
N GLY A 27 -15.26 -8.14 25.45
CA GLY A 27 -16.06 -7.12 24.75
C GLY A 27 -16.27 -7.50 23.29
N LYS A 28 -17.50 -7.86 22.92
CA LYS A 28 -17.89 -8.35 21.59
C LYS A 28 -17.40 -7.45 20.44
N ILE A 29 -16.50 -7.95 19.61
CA ILE A 29 -16.41 -7.59 18.20
C ILE A 29 -16.88 -8.83 17.42
N LEU A 30 -18.15 -8.85 17.05
CA LEU A 30 -18.68 -9.82 16.11
C LEU A 30 -18.33 -9.33 14.69
N LEU A 31 -17.16 -9.73 14.19
CA LEU A 31 -17.08 -10.07 12.77
C LEU A 31 -18.18 -11.13 12.54
N SER A 32 -19.02 -10.95 11.52
CA SER A 32 -19.78 -12.13 11.08
C SER A 32 -18.72 -13.12 10.62
N ILE A 33 -18.65 -14.26 11.30
CA ILE A 33 -17.80 -15.40 10.95
C ILE A 33 -17.86 -15.61 9.42
N ASP A 34 -19.06 -15.57 8.86
CA ASP A 34 -19.35 -15.70 7.42
C ASP A 34 -18.59 -14.73 6.51
N ASP A 35 -18.45 -13.46 6.91
CA ASP A 35 -17.76 -12.46 6.11
C ASP A 35 -16.26 -12.70 6.04
N PHE A 36 -15.67 -13.21 7.13
CA PHE A 36 -14.28 -13.65 7.16
C PHE A 36 -14.09 -14.92 6.30
N TYR A 37 -15.00 -15.89 6.41
CA TYR A 37 -14.97 -17.10 5.57
C TYR A 37 -15.11 -16.78 4.08
N LYS A 38 -15.94 -15.80 3.69
CA LYS A 38 -16.09 -15.37 2.29
C LYS A 38 -14.81 -14.77 1.71
N ASP A 39 -14.13 -13.89 2.45
CA ASP A 39 -12.87 -13.28 1.99
C ASP A 39 -11.74 -14.33 1.93
N ALA A 40 -11.63 -15.18 2.95
CA ALA A 40 -10.66 -16.28 2.96
C ALA A 40 -10.90 -17.28 1.81
N ALA A 41 -12.16 -17.61 1.51
CA ALA A 41 -12.52 -18.48 0.39
C ALA A 41 -12.18 -17.84 -0.96
N PHE A 42 -12.43 -16.53 -1.13
CA PHE A 42 -12.04 -15.80 -2.33
C PHE A 42 -10.53 -15.81 -2.54
N ARG A 43 -9.74 -15.47 -1.51
CA ARG A 43 -8.27 -15.46 -1.58
C ARG A 43 -7.69 -16.84 -1.87
N ARG A 44 -8.26 -17.88 -1.25
CA ARG A 44 -7.89 -19.26 -1.55
C ARG A 44 -8.17 -19.64 -3.00
N ASN A 45 -9.33 -19.27 -3.55
CA ASN A 45 -9.66 -19.53 -4.95
C ASN A 45 -8.68 -18.84 -5.91
N VAL A 46 -8.30 -17.58 -5.65
CA VAL A 46 -7.26 -16.88 -6.43
C VAL A 46 -5.93 -17.61 -6.35
N TRP A 47 -5.53 -18.06 -5.16
CA TRP A 47 -4.29 -18.83 -4.96
C TRP A 47 -4.30 -20.16 -5.70
N GLU A 48 -5.40 -20.91 -5.68
CA GLU A 48 -5.54 -22.19 -6.40
C GLU A 48 -5.45 -21.98 -7.92
N GLN A 49 -6.05 -20.92 -8.45
CA GLN A 49 -5.93 -20.56 -9.88
C GLN A 49 -4.49 -20.20 -10.27
N ASN A 50 -3.80 -19.42 -9.44
CA ASN A 50 -2.40 -19.07 -9.66
C ASN A 50 -1.49 -20.30 -9.56
N LEU A 51 -1.76 -21.24 -8.65
CA LEU A 51 -1.04 -22.50 -8.56
C LEU A 51 -1.19 -23.34 -9.83
N GLN A 52 -2.43 -23.50 -10.34
CA GLN A 52 -2.68 -24.21 -11.60
C GLN A 52 -1.95 -23.57 -12.78
N TYR A 53 -1.92 -22.23 -12.83
CA TYR A 53 -1.14 -21.50 -13.83
C TYR A 53 0.36 -21.83 -13.72
N ILE A 54 0.93 -21.82 -12.50
CA ILE A 54 2.34 -22.13 -12.25
C ILE A 54 2.68 -23.55 -12.71
N GLU A 55 1.86 -24.54 -12.35
CA GLU A 55 2.08 -25.95 -12.73
C GLU A 55 2.05 -26.13 -14.25
N LYS A 56 1.07 -25.53 -14.92
CA LYS A 56 0.96 -25.58 -16.38
C LYS A 56 2.16 -24.91 -17.06
N HIS A 57 2.49 -23.68 -16.65
CA HIS A 57 3.60 -22.93 -17.22
C HIS A 57 4.94 -23.66 -17.03
N ASN A 58 5.17 -24.25 -15.85
CA ASN A 58 6.42 -24.98 -15.60
C ASN A 58 6.47 -26.30 -16.35
N THR A 59 5.34 -26.98 -16.57
CA THR A 59 5.28 -28.15 -17.46
C THR A 59 5.72 -27.77 -18.88
N ASP A 60 5.20 -26.67 -19.41
CA ASP A 60 5.57 -26.15 -20.73
C ASP A 60 7.04 -25.69 -20.78
N TYR A 61 7.57 -25.11 -19.70
CA TYR A 61 9.00 -24.79 -19.55
C TYR A 61 9.88 -26.04 -19.64
N PHE A 62 9.55 -27.13 -18.92
CA PHE A 62 10.32 -28.38 -18.98
C PHE A 62 10.24 -29.08 -20.34
N MET A 63 9.19 -28.79 -21.12
CA MET A 63 9.07 -29.22 -22.52
C MET A 63 9.78 -28.28 -23.51
N GLY A 64 10.47 -27.24 -23.05
CA GLY A 64 11.17 -26.28 -23.90
C GLY A 64 10.27 -25.28 -24.64
N LYS A 65 8.99 -25.15 -24.25
CA LYS A 65 8.06 -24.17 -24.83
C LYS A 65 8.20 -22.77 -24.22
N HIS A 66 8.84 -22.68 -23.06
CA HIS A 66 9.16 -21.42 -22.38
C HIS A 66 10.63 -21.38 -22.00
N THR A 67 11.18 -20.17 -21.90
CA THR A 67 12.57 -19.92 -21.50
C THR A 67 12.73 -19.61 -20.01
N PHE A 68 11.62 -19.58 -19.26
CA PHE A 68 11.62 -19.28 -17.82
C PHE A 68 10.61 -20.17 -17.08
N ALA A 69 10.86 -20.35 -15.79
CA ALA A 69 9.92 -20.96 -14.85
C ALA A 69 9.30 -19.87 -13.96
N VAL A 70 8.11 -20.15 -13.42
CA VAL A 70 7.40 -19.30 -12.46
C VAL A 70 7.24 -20.04 -11.13
N GLY A 71 6.96 -19.31 -10.05
CA GLY A 71 6.83 -19.90 -8.73
C GLY A 71 5.91 -19.10 -7.82
N MET A 72 5.34 -19.80 -6.84
CA MET A 72 4.46 -19.19 -5.84
C MET A 72 5.26 -18.22 -4.96
N ASN A 73 4.70 -17.04 -4.69
CA ASN A 73 5.35 -15.99 -3.91
C ASN A 73 4.29 -15.15 -3.16
N GLN A 74 4.70 -14.02 -2.58
CA GLN A 74 3.82 -13.13 -1.81
C GLN A 74 2.64 -12.52 -2.58
N PHE A 75 2.58 -12.67 -3.91
CA PHE A 75 1.48 -12.23 -4.76
C PHE A 75 0.51 -13.36 -5.12
N GLY A 76 0.69 -14.56 -4.53
CA GLY A 76 -0.06 -15.77 -4.87
C GLY A 76 -1.58 -15.65 -4.72
N ASP A 77 -2.06 -14.81 -3.81
CA ASP A 77 -3.49 -14.58 -3.55
C ASP A 77 -4.02 -13.26 -4.16
N MET A 78 -3.21 -12.60 -5.00
CA MET A 78 -3.59 -11.38 -5.71
C MET A 78 -4.12 -11.71 -7.11
N THR A 79 -5.16 -10.98 -7.51
CA THR A 79 -5.62 -10.97 -8.89
C THR A 79 -4.66 -10.15 -9.77
N VAL A 80 -4.69 -10.38 -11.08
CA VAL A 80 -3.89 -9.59 -12.06
C VAL A 80 -4.23 -8.11 -12.01
N GLU A 81 -5.48 -7.77 -11.69
CA GLU A 81 -5.93 -6.37 -11.53
C GLU A 81 -5.32 -5.74 -10.27
N GLU A 82 -5.40 -6.42 -9.13
CA GLU A 82 -4.75 -5.97 -7.89
C GLU A 82 -3.24 -5.79 -8.09
N PHE A 83 -2.58 -6.75 -8.74
CA PHE A 83 -1.16 -6.64 -9.07
C PHE A 83 -0.88 -5.47 -10.00
N SER A 84 -1.71 -5.27 -11.04
CA SER A 84 -1.57 -4.14 -11.97
C SER A 84 -1.70 -2.78 -11.29
N ASN A 85 -2.52 -2.67 -10.24
CA ASN A 85 -2.69 -1.45 -9.46
C ASN A 85 -1.47 -1.13 -8.58
N LEU A 86 -0.61 -2.11 -8.28
CA LEU A 86 0.69 -1.88 -7.63
C LEU A 86 1.75 -1.35 -8.59
N LEU A 87 1.52 -1.45 -9.90
CA LEU A 87 2.49 -1.05 -10.91
C LEU A 87 2.30 0.43 -11.30
N ASN A 88 3.42 1.12 -11.46
CA ASN A 88 3.46 2.48 -11.97
C ASN A 88 3.22 2.49 -13.50
N ARG A 89 1.96 2.55 -13.93
CA ARG A 89 1.60 2.68 -15.35
C ARG A 89 2.05 4.05 -15.87
N ARG A 90 3.04 4.07 -16.77
CA ARG A 90 3.61 5.31 -17.34
C ARG A 90 3.15 5.52 -18.78
N ASN A 91 2.86 6.77 -19.14
CA ASN A 91 2.72 7.21 -20.52
C ASN A 91 4.07 7.75 -21.03
N THR A 92 4.65 7.12 -22.06
CA THR A 92 5.94 7.51 -22.65
C THR A 92 5.86 8.77 -23.51
N ARG A 93 4.66 9.19 -23.95
CA ARG A 93 4.47 10.35 -24.85
C ARG A 93 4.69 11.72 -24.18
N GLN A 94 4.70 11.80 -22.85
CA GLN A 94 4.86 13.07 -22.12
C GLN A 94 6.30 13.64 -22.13
N TYR A 95 7.27 12.95 -22.74
CA TYR A 95 8.71 13.23 -22.56
C TYR A 95 9.39 14.10 -23.62
N ASN A 96 8.65 14.62 -24.61
CA ASN A 96 9.25 15.27 -25.78
C ASN A 96 9.87 16.67 -25.54
N ASN A 97 9.81 17.23 -24.33
CA ASN A 97 10.19 18.64 -24.08
C ASN A 97 11.40 18.87 -23.16
N LYS A 98 12.29 17.88 -22.94
CA LYS A 98 13.53 18.10 -22.15
C LYS A 98 14.78 17.74 -22.93
N THR A 99 15.76 18.64 -22.92
CA THR A 99 17.09 18.49 -23.52
C THR A 99 17.92 17.54 -22.65
N TYR A 100 18.01 16.27 -23.05
CA TYR A 100 18.89 15.28 -22.42
C TYR A 100 20.19 15.16 -23.22
N ASN A 101 21.32 15.03 -22.53
CA ASN A 101 22.54 14.56 -23.18
C ASN A 101 22.39 13.06 -23.44
N LEU A 102 22.26 12.69 -24.70
CA LEU A 102 22.17 11.30 -25.11
C LEU A 102 23.55 10.65 -24.98
N PHE A 103 23.61 9.50 -24.31
CA PHE A 103 24.77 8.63 -24.41
C PHE A 103 24.66 7.84 -25.71
N THR A 104 25.60 8.06 -26.61
CA THR A 104 25.80 7.24 -27.80
C THR A 104 27.08 6.44 -27.60
N ALA A 105 26.96 5.11 -27.62
CA ALA A 105 28.14 4.25 -27.66
C ALA A 105 28.85 4.42 -29.01
N ASP A 106 30.18 4.37 -29.01
CA ASP A 106 30.94 4.23 -30.25
C ASP A 106 30.77 2.79 -30.74
N ASP A 107 30.40 2.60 -32.01
CA ASP A 107 30.22 1.29 -32.64
C ASP A 107 31.51 0.44 -32.60
N LYS A 108 32.67 1.07 -32.39
CA LYS A 108 33.97 0.41 -32.22
C LYS A 108 34.29 0.02 -30.78
N THR A 109 33.39 0.27 -29.84
CA THR A 109 33.62 -0.08 -28.43
C THR A 109 33.54 -1.59 -28.27
N ASP A 110 34.67 -2.23 -27.93
CA ASP A 110 34.69 -3.64 -27.56
C ASP A 110 33.94 -3.84 -26.24
N LEU A 111 32.73 -4.42 -26.34
CA LEU A 111 31.91 -4.73 -25.19
C LEU A 111 32.34 -6.09 -24.59
N PRO A 112 32.46 -6.20 -23.26
CA PRO A 112 32.71 -7.48 -22.63
C PRO A 112 31.50 -8.41 -22.83
N GLN A 113 31.78 -9.72 -22.91
CA GLN A 113 30.73 -10.75 -23.06
C GLN A 113 29.73 -10.75 -21.89
N SER A 114 30.15 -10.35 -20.70
CA SER A 114 29.29 -10.23 -19.53
C SER A 114 29.75 -9.10 -18.59
N VAL A 115 28.79 -8.48 -17.91
CA VAL A 115 29.03 -7.47 -16.88
C VAL A 115 28.11 -7.72 -15.70
N ASP A 116 28.69 -7.81 -14.50
CA ASP A 116 27.97 -7.79 -13.24
C ASP A 116 28.61 -6.77 -12.29
N TRP A 117 27.82 -5.79 -11.86
CA TRP A 117 28.25 -4.71 -10.98
C TRP A 117 28.10 -5.07 -9.49
N ARG A 118 27.35 -6.12 -9.15
CA ARG A 118 27.12 -6.52 -7.75
C ARG A 118 28.42 -6.95 -7.05
N PRO A 119 29.26 -7.84 -7.61
CA PRO A 119 30.54 -8.22 -6.98
C PRO A 119 31.53 -7.06 -6.90
N LYS A 120 31.31 -5.98 -7.68
CA LYS A 120 32.16 -4.79 -7.72
C LYS A 120 31.77 -3.74 -6.68
N GLY A 121 30.73 -3.96 -5.88
CA GLY A 121 30.30 -3.06 -4.80
C GLY A 121 29.39 -1.91 -5.21
N TYR A 122 28.86 -1.92 -6.44
CA TYR A 122 28.02 -0.82 -6.97
C TYR A 122 26.54 -0.93 -6.57
N VAL A 123 26.12 -2.05 -6.00
CA VAL A 123 24.69 -2.39 -5.83
C VAL A 123 24.44 -2.72 -4.36
N THR A 124 23.47 -2.04 -3.75
CA THR A 124 23.03 -2.30 -2.38
C THR A 124 22.28 -3.63 -2.28
N GLY A 125 21.91 -4.02 -1.04
CA GLY A 125 20.95 -5.09 -0.84
C GLY A 125 19.60 -4.79 -1.52
N VAL A 126 18.89 -5.85 -1.90
CA VAL A 126 17.55 -5.76 -2.50
C VAL A 126 16.56 -5.22 -1.47
N LYS A 127 15.73 -4.27 -1.89
CA LYS A 127 14.67 -3.65 -1.09
C LYS A 127 13.28 -4.10 -1.54
N ASP A 128 12.23 -3.71 -0.81
CA ASP A 128 10.84 -4.10 -1.08
C ASP A 128 9.91 -2.87 -1.05
N GLN A 129 9.30 -2.55 -2.20
CA GLN A 129 8.37 -1.44 -2.37
C GLN A 129 6.98 -1.67 -1.77
N LYS A 130 6.72 -2.85 -1.19
CA LYS A 130 5.43 -3.21 -0.56
C LYS A 130 4.25 -2.97 -1.53
N ALA A 131 3.09 -2.63 -0.98
CA ALA A 131 1.89 -2.33 -1.73
C ALA A 131 1.83 -0.85 -2.20
N CYS A 132 2.92 -0.34 -2.75
CA CYS A 132 3.06 1.05 -3.19
C CYS A 132 3.69 1.09 -4.59
N GLY A 133 3.14 1.93 -5.48
CA GLY A 133 3.65 2.14 -6.85
C GLY A 133 4.92 2.99 -6.93
N SER A 134 5.84 2.81 -5.97
CA SER A 134 7.07 3.58 -5.82
C SER A 134 8.29 2.99 -6.52
N CYS A 135 8.13 2.03 -7.44
CA CYS A 135 9.24 1.43 -8.20
C CYS A 135 10.15 2.47 -8.89
N TRP A 136 9.59 3.64 -9.22
CA TRP A 136 10.33 4.78 -9.77
C TRP A 136 11.36 5.35 -8.79
N ALA A 137 11.05 5.39 -7.50
CA ALA A 137 11.95 5.86 -6.46
C ALA A 137 13.10 4.86 -6.28
N PHE A 138 12.79 3.57 -6.12
CA PHE A 138 13.78 2.48 -6.00
C PHE A 138 14.74 2.41 -7.20
N SER A 139 14.21 2.60 -8.41
CA SER A 139 15.05 2.64 -9.61
C SER A 139 15.91 3.91 -9.69
N THR A 140 15.45 5.03 -9.10
CA THR A 140 16.22 6.28 -9.05
C THR A 140 17.36 6.18 -8.04
N THR A 141 17.06 5.70 -6.81
CA THR A 141 18.06 5.49 -5.77
C THR A 141 19.11 4.51 -6.25
N GLY A 142 18.73 3.35 -6.80
CA GLY A 142 19.69 2.35 -7.31
C GLY A 142 20.69 2.87 -8.35
N VAL A 143 20.24 3.73 -9.28
CA VAL A 143 21.15 4.38 -10.24
C VAL A 143 22.12 5.33 -9.52
N LEU A 144 21.61 6.14 -8.60
CA LEU A 144 22.41 7.14 -7.90
C LEU A 144 23.40 6.49 -6.91
N GLU A 145 23.01 5.42 -6.22
CA GLU A 145 23.86 4.61 -5.35
C GLU A 145 25.08 4.09 -6.10
N GLY A 146 24.87 3.49 -7.29
CA GLY A 146 25.96 2.99 -8.13
C GLY A 146 26.87 4.11 -8.67
N GLN A 147 26.31 5.25 -9.07
CA GLN A 147 27.12 6.40 -9.51
C GLN A 147 27.89 7.05 -8.36
N TRP A 148 27.29 7.08 -7.16
CA TRP A 148 27.94 7.58 -5.96
C TRP A 148 29.11 6.68 -5.55
N PHE A 149 28.91 5.36 -5.59
CA PHE A 149 29.98 4.39 -5.38
C PHE A 149 31.11 4.56 -6.41
N LYS A 150 30.79 4.70 -7.70
CA LYS A 150 31.78 4.97 -8.76
C LYS A 150 32.66 6.20 -8.44
N LYS A 151 32.04 7.26 -7.92
CA LYS A 151 32.71 8.54 -7.66
C LYS A 151 33.52 8.53 -6.36
N THR A 152 33.05 7.83 -5.33
CA THR A 152 33.57 7.97 -3.95
C THR A 152 34.16 6.70 -3.36
N GLY A 153 33.91 5.54 -3.97
CA GLY A 153 34.21 4.22 -3.41
C GLY A 153 33.33 3.83 -2.22
N LYS A 154 32.31 4.63 -1.86
CA LYS A 154 31.42 4.38 -0.72
C LYS A 154 30.02 4.03 -1.21
N LEU A 155 29.53 2.86 -0.79
CA LEU A 155 28.17 2.42 -1.09
C LEU A 155 27.27 2.82 0.07
N ILE A 156 26.24 3.63 -0.21
CA ILE A 156 25.30 4.13 0.78
C ILE A 156 23.90 3.90 0.23
N SER A 157 23.02 3.26 1.01
CA SER A 157 21.60 3.11 0.67
C SER A 157 20.89 4.46 0.76
N LEU A 158 20.16 4.86 -0.27
CA LEU A 158 19.47 6.15 -0.39
C LEU A 158 17.97 6.00 -0.15
N SER A 159 17.33 7.05 0.38
CA SER A 159 15.93 7.02 0.80
C SER A 159 14.95 7.14 -0.37
N GLU A 160 14.18 6.09 -0.63
CA GLU A 160 13.04 6.16 -1.55
C GLU A 160 11.89 7.00 -0.98
N GLN A 161 11.69 6.95 0.35
CA GLN A 161 10.62 7.68 1.04
C GLN A 161 10.78 9.20 0.87
N TYR A 162 12.01 9.71 0.95
CA TYR A 162 12.29 11.13 0.71
C TYR A 162 11.84 11.57 -0.70
N LEU A 163 12.10 10.74 -1.72
CA LEU A 163 11.63 11.04 -3.06
C LEU A 163 10.11 11.01 -3.13
N MET A 164 9.47 10.00 -2.54
CA MET A 164 8.02 9.89 -2.52
C MET A 164 7.33 11.10 -1.88
N ASP A 165 7.92 11.61 -0.80
CA ASP A 165 7.30 12.64 0.04
C ASP A 165 7.63 14.06 -0.40
N CYS A 166 8.73 14.28 -1.14
CA CYS A 166 9.20 15.64 -1.44
C CYS A 166 9.27 16.00 -2.94
N SER A 167 9.17 15.03 -3.84
CA SER A 167 9.36 15.28 -5.28
C SER A 167 8.05 15.57 -6.06
N GLN A 168 6.96 15.91 -5.37
CA GLN A 168 5.69 16.27 -6.03
C GLN A 168 5.82 17.56 -6.85
N SER A 169 6.69 18.47 -6.43
CA SER A 169 7.02 19.71 -7.15
C SER A 169 7.54 19.48 -8.57
N VAL A 170 8.17 18.32 -8.84
CA VAL A 170 8.65 17.93 -10.17
C VAL A 170 7.71 16.98 -10.90
N GLY A 171 6.51 16.72 -10.37
CA GLY A 171 5.46 15.94 -11.01
C GLY A 171 5.41 14.45 -10.63
N ASN A 172 6.06 14.04 -9.54
CA ASN A 172 5.89 12.70 -8.98
C ASN A 172 4.71 12.66 -8.00
N HIS A 173 4.13 11.47 -7.79
CA HIS A 173 2.90 11.31 -7.00
C HIS A 173 3.00 10.16 -5.98
N GLY A 174 4.17 9.98 -5.37
CA GLY A 174 4.38 8.96 -4.33
C GLY A 174 4.03 7.55 -4.82
N CYS A 175 3.09 6.89 -4.15
CA CYS A 175 2.60 5.55 -4.53
C CYS A 175 1.75 5.53 -5.81
N ASN A 176 1.27 6.68 -6.30
CA ASN A 176 0.53 6.78 -7.57
C ASN A 176 1.46 6.88 -8.78
N GLY A 177 2.77 6.73 -8.57
CA GLY A 177 3.76 6.73 -9.63
C GLY A 177 4.60 7.98 -9.69
N GLY A 178 5.51 7.97 -10.65
CA GLY A 178 6.59 8.94 -10.78
C GLY A 178 7.65 8.50 -11.76
N TYR A 179 8.66 9.34 -11.94
CA TYR A 179 9.63 9.23 -13.01
C TYR A 179 11.05 9.45 -12.56
N ASN A 180 11.95 8.58 -13.03
CA ASN A 180 13.36 8.62 -12.69
C ASN A 180 14.04 9.94 -13.09
N SER A 181 13.78 10.41 -14.31
CA SER A 181 14.40 11.63 -14.85
C SER A 181 14.02 12.88 -14.06
N LEU A 182 12.75 13.02 -13.66
CA LEU A 182 12.27 14.11 -12.82
C LEU A 182 12.89 14.05 -11.42
N SER A 183 12.99 12.83 -10.88
CA SER A 183 13.60 12.58 -9.57
C SER A 183 15.09 12.93 -9.56
N LEU A 184 15.84 12.62 -10.62
CA LEU A 184 17.24 13.02 -10.74
C LEU A 184 17.43 14.54 -10.82
N LEU A 185 16.51 15.27 -11.47
CA LEU A 185 16.51 16.73 -11.47
C LEU A 185 16.25 17.29 -10.07
N PHE A 186 15.27 16.72 -9.35
CA PHE A 186 14.98 17.09 -7.97
C PHE A 186 16.18 16.87 -7.05
N ILE A 187 16.84 15.71 -7.15
CA ILE A 187 18.03 15.40 -6.35
C ILE A 187 19.19 16.35 -6.67
N LYS A 188 19.36 16.74 -7.94
CA LYS A 188 20.41 17.70 -8.33
C LYS A 188 20.27 19.04 -7.59
N GLU A 189 19.04 19.46 -7.31
CA GLU A 189 18.75 20.73 -6.62
C GLU A 189 18.69 20.60 -5.09
N LYS A 190 18.17 19.49 -4.57
CA LYS A 190 17.85 19.33 -3.14
C LYS A 190 18.73 18.35 -2.38
N GLY A 191 19.49 17.51 -3.09
CA GLY A 191 20.15 16.36 -2.50
C GLY A 191 19.17 15.22 -2.20
N ILE A 192 19.64 14.23 -1.44
CA ILE A 192 18.86 13.07 -1.02
C ILE A 192 19.38 12.54 0.32
N ASN A 193 18.46 12.08 1.16
CA ASN A 193 18.75 11.43 2.44
C ASN A 193 19.26 10.00 2.26
N SER A 194 20.03 9.49 3.22
CA SER A 194 20.28 8.06 3.33
C SER A 194 19.01 7.35 3.81
N GLU A 195 18.87 6.08 3.44
CA GLU A 195 17.82 5.19 3.93
C GLU A 195 17.80 5.13 5.47
N GLU A 196 18.97 5.14 6.10
CA GLU A 196 19.10 5.15 7.56
C GLU A 196 18.48 6.42 8.19
N SER A 197 18.69 7.58 7.58
CA SER A 197 18.18 8.86 8.09
C SER A 197 16.71 9.11 7.77
N TYR A 198 16.19 8.47 6.72
CA TYR A 198 14.81 8.59 6.28
C TYR A 198 14.33 7.23 5.75
N PRO A 199 13.94 6.30 6.64
CA PRO A 199 13.59 4.94 6.26
C PRO A 199 12.33 4.86 5.38
N TYR A 200 12.28 3.83 4.55
CA TYR A 200 11.09 3.46 3.80
C TYR A 200 9.98 2.99 4.71
N THR A 201 9.02 3.87 4.98
CA THR A 201 7.80 3.48 5.71
C THR A 201 6.81 2.82 4.77
N GLY A 202 6.74 3.20 3.50
CA GLY A 202 5.66 2.73 2.63
C GLY A 202 4.27 3.11 3.20
N VAL A 203 3.26 3.05 2.36
CA VAL A 203 1.89 3.40 2.78
C VAL A 203 0.98 2.28 2.32
N LYS A 204 0.13 1.78 3.23
CA LYS A 204 -0.93 0.85 2.86
C LYS A 204 -2.22 1.63 2.66
N MET A 205 -2.69 1.63 1.41
CA MET A 205 -4.01 2.12 1.06
C MET A 205 -5.06 1.09 1.47
N ILE A 206 -6.14 1.56 2.05
CA ILE A 206 -7.34 0.76 2.31
C ILE A 206 -8.18 0.75 1.03
N ARG A 207 -8.81 -0.39 0.74
CA ARG A 207 -9.66 -0.56 -0.44
C ARG A 207 -10.71 0.55 -0.48
N LYS A 208 -10.75 1.28 -1.60
CA LYS A 208 -11.65 2.40 -1.81
C LYS A 208 -13.11 1.99 -1.59
N ASN A 209 -13.85 2.83 -0.88
CA ASN A 209 -15.26 2.67 -0.53
C ASN A 209 -15.57 1.48 0.41
N SER A 210 -14.56 0.83 0.98
CA SER A 210 -14.75 -0.30 1.89
C SER A 210 -14.71 0.15 3.34
N GLU A 211 -15.85 0.54 3.90
CA GLU A 211 -15.99 0.85 5.33
C GLU A 211 -15.61 -0.34 6.23
N ARG A 212 -15.76 -1.56 5.71
CA ARG A 212 -15.32 -2.79 6.36
C ARG A 212 -13.79 -2.86 6.47
N ASP A 213 -13.07 -2.61 5.38
CA ASP A 213 -11.61 -2.66 5.40
C ASP A 213 -11.03 -1.51 6.24
N LEU A 214 -11.71 -0.35 6.24
CA LEU A 214 -11.41 0.75 7.17
C LEU A 214 -11.58 0.32 8.63
N ALA A 215 -12.68 -0.36 8.98
CA ALA A 215 -12.93 -0.83 10.34
C ALA A 215 -11.86 -1.84 10.78
N ALA A 216 -11.55 -2.80 9.90
CA ALA A 216 -10.53 -3.81 10.16
C ALA A 216 -9.15 -3.17 10.42
N ALA A 217 -8.75 -2.18 9.60
CA ALA A 217 -7.50 -1.46 9.79
C ALA A 217 -7.50 -0.66 11.11
N VAL A 218 -8.58 0.08 11.40
CA VAL A 218 -8.71 0.83 12.66
C VAL A 218 -8.57 -0.08 13.88
N ALA A 219 -9.15 -1.28 13.83
CA ALA A 219 -9.13 -2.23 14.93
C ALA A 219 -7.79 -2.98 15.10
N THR A 220 -7.10 -3.29 14.01
CA THR A 220 -5.92 -4.18 14.03
C THR A 220 -4.58 -3.46 13.85
N VAL A 221 -4.60 -2.23 13.35
CA VAL A 221 -3.41 -1.40 13.09
C VAL A 221 -3.38 -0.21 14.05
N GLY A 222 -4.50 0.52 14.17
CA GLY A 222 -4.59 1.75 14.96
C GLY A 222 -5.20 2.89 14.14
N PRO A 223 -4.93 4.16 14.49
CA PRO A 223 -5.52 5.30 13.80
C PRO A 223 -5.19 5.35 12.30
N ILE A 224 -6.19 5.69 11.48
CA ILE A 224 -6.12 5.68 10.01
C ILE A 224 -6.40 7.09 9.47
N ALA A 225 -5.54 7.58 8.57
CA ALA A 225 -5.76 8.85 7.88
C ALA A 225 -6.85 8.68 6.81
N VAL A 226 -7.78 9.63 6.72
CA VAL A 226 -8.92 9.57 5.79
C VAL A 226 -9.23 10.93 5.17
N GLY A 227 -9.64 10.92 3.90
CA GLY A 227 -10.29 12.06 3.27
C GLY A 227 -11.79 12.10 3.57
N PHE A 228 -12.38 13.30 3.57
CA PHE A 228 -13.77 13.55 3.94
C PHE A 228 -14.35 14.76 3.18
N ASP A 229 -15.65 14.75 2.89
CA ASP A 229 -16.41 15.93 2.45
C ASP A 229 -16.88 16.75 3.67
N ALA A 230 -16.20 17.87 3.90
CA ALA A 230 -16.40 18.77 5.03
C ALA A 230 -16.93 20.16 4.60
N GLY A 231 -17.16 20.40 3.30
CA GLY A 231 -17.47 21.72 2.72
C GLY A 231 -18.85 22.30 3.07
N ARG A 232 -19.53 21.75 4.07
CA ARG A 232 -20.92 22.07 4.42
C ARG A 232 -21.01 22.86 5.72
N ALA A 233 -21.98 23.77 5.80
CA ALA A 233 -22.25 24.54 7.01
C ALA A 233 -22.60 23.64 8.22
N SER A 234 -23.28 22.52 7.96
CA SER A 234 -23.61 21.49 8.96
C SER A 234 -22.36 20.92 9.63
N PHE A 235 -21.30 20.66 8.86
CA PHE A 235 -20.01 20.21 9.38
C PHE A 235 -19.23 21.35 10.05
N MET A 236 -19.17 22.52 9.41
CA MET A 236 -18.47 23.70 9.94
C MET A 236 -18.90 24.04 11.37
N PHE A 237 -20.21 23.94 11.67
CA PHE A 237 -20.79 24.21 12.98
C PHE A 237 -21.10 22.96 13.81
N TYR A 238 -20.58 21.79 13.43
CA TYR A 238 -20.79 20.56 14.20
C TYR A 238 -20.37 20.73 15.67
N LYS A 239 -21.22 20.24 16.59
CA LYS A 239 -20.96 20.28 18.03
C LYS A 239 -20.92 18.91 18.71
N SER A 240 -21.90 18.06 18.45
CA SER A 240 -22.04 16.74 19.08
C SER A 240 -23.01 15.85 18.31
N GLY A 241 -23.05 14.55 18.64
CA GLY A 241 -23.90 13.55 17.98
C GLY A 241 -23.22 12.88 16.79
N ILE A 242 -23.92 11.96 16.13
CA ILE A 242 -23.44 11.26 14.93
C ILE A 242 -23.75 12.15 13.72
N TYR A 243 -22.72 12.72 13.12
CA TYR A 243 -22.82 13.52 11.92
C TYR A 243 -23.25 12.67 10.72
N TYR A 244 -24.26 13.15 10.01
CA TYR A 244 -24.77 12.60 8.76
C TYR A 244 -25.34 13.75 7.93
N ASP A 245 -25.07 13.75 6.63
CA ASP A 245 -25.58 14.74 5.70
C ASP A 245 -25.76 14.06 4.35
N GLU A 246 -27.00 13.92 3.89
CA GLU A 246 -27.33 13.17 2.68
C GLU A 246 -26.67 13.74 1.41
N ALA A 247 -26.33 15.02 1.44
CA ALA A 247 -25.76 15.69 0.30
C ALA A 247 -24.22 15.69 0.33
N CYS A 248 -23.61 15.01 1.30
CA CYS A 248 -22.19 14.70 1.26
C CYS A 248 -21.81 13.91 0.01
N SER A 249 -20.72 14.32 -0.63
CA SER A 249 -20.08 13.59 -1.70
C SER A 249 -19.33 12.37 -1.17
N LYS A 250 -19.31 11.31 -1.98
CA LYS A 250 -18.49 10.12 -1.73
C LYS A 250 -17.16 10.17 -2.47
N THR A 251 -16.99 11.11 -3.39
CA THR A 251 -15.87 11.13 -4.36
C THR A 251 -15.13 12.46 -4.41
N VAL A 252 -15.78 13.55 -3.99
CA VAL A 252 -15.18 14.89 -3.88
C VAL A 252 -14.91 15.12 -2.40
N LEU A 253 -13.65 14.97 -2.01
CA LEU A 253 -13.19 15.14 -0.64
C LEU A 253 -12.40 16.45 -0.58
N ASP A 254 -12.60 17.24 0.47
CA ASP A 254 -12.00 18.56 0.62
C ASP A 254 -11.30 18.76 1.98
N HIS A 255 -11.32 17.75 2.86
CA HIS A 255 -10.67 17.78 4.16
C HIS A 255 -10.05 16.44 4.55
N GLU A 256 -8.92 16.48 5.24
CA GLU A 256 -8.17 15.29 5.69
C GLU A 256 -8.23 15.17 7.22
N LEU A 257 -8.51 13.96 7.69
CA LEU A 257 -8.89 13.66 9.06
C LEU A 257 -8.24 12.35 9.54
N LEU A 258 -8.43 12.03 10.82
CA LEU A 258 -7.88 10.81 11.42
C LEU A 258 -8.98 10.01 12.13
N VAL A 259 -9.35 8.86 11.59
CA VAL A 259 -10.21 7.91 12.27
C VAL A 259 -9.41 7.23 13.36
N VAL A 260 -9.84 7.39 14.62
CA VAL A 260 -9.13 6.84 15.80
C VAL A 260 -9.89 5.68 16.45
N GLY A 261 -11.08 5.36 15.95
CA GLY A 261 -11.92 4.31 16.49
C GLY A 261 -13.28 4.28 15.81
N TYR A 262 -14.14 3.38 16.26
CA TYR A 262 -15.54 3.31 15.90
C TYR A 262 -16.35 2.74 17.06
N GLY A 263 -17.66 2.98 17.06
CA GLY A 263 -18.55 2.53 18.12
C GLY A 263 -19.99 2.41 17.63
N THR A 264 -20.89 2.20 18.58
CA THR A 264 -22.33 2.16 18.35
C THR A 264 -23.02 2.90 19.48
N GLU A 265 -23.96 3.78 19.14
CA GLU A 265 -24.77 4.53 20.10
C GLU A 265 -26.24 4.38 19.69
N ALA A 266 -27.08 3.90 20.62
CA ALA A 266 -28.50 3.63 20.37
C ALA A 266 -28.80 2.78 19.11
N GLY A 267 -27.89 1.86 18.75
CA GLY A 267 -28.02 1.01 17.57
C GLY A 267 -27.45 1.62 16.28
N GLU A 268 -27.03 2.88 16.29
CA GLU A 268 -26.42 3.54 15.15
C GLU A 268 -24.88 3.45 15.23
N PRO A 269 -24.21 2.80 14.26
CA PRO A 269 -22.76 2.74 14.22
C PRO A 269 -22.15 4.07 13.78
N TYR A 270 -21.00 4.42 14.37
CA TYR A 270 -20.26 5.65 14.04
C TYR A 270 -18.75 5.46 14.05
N TRP A 271 -18.06 6.29 13.29
CA TRP A 271 -16.61 6.51 13.35
C TRP A 271 -16.28 7.56 14.41
N ILE A 272 -15.22 7.35 15.18
CA ILE A 272 -14.63 8.37 16.06
C ILE A 272 -13.50 9.03 15.28
N VAL A 273 -13.64 10.33 15.02
CA VAL A 273 -12.73 11.04 14.13
C VAL A 273 -12.12 12.25 14.84
N LYS A 274 -10.80 12.31 14.82
CA LYS A 274 -10.02 13.46 15.32
C LYS A 274 -9.92 14.50 14.22
N ASN A 275 -10.35 15.73 14.53
CA ASN A 275 -10.18 16.89 13.67
C ASN A 275 -8.96 17.74 14.12
N SER A 276 -8.60 18.73 13.30
CA SER A 276 -7.46 19.63 13.48
C SER A 276 -7.86 21.10 13.68
N TRP A 277 -9.13 21.40 14.01
CA TRP A 277 -9.66 22.76 14.23
C TRP A 277 -9.71 23.20 15.71
N GLY A 278 -8.92 22.56 16.57
CA GLY A 278 -8.80 22.89 17.99
C GLY A 278 -9.96 22.39 18.86
N VAL A 279 -9.75 22.42 20.18
CA VAL A 279 -10.64 21.78 21.17
C VAL A 279 -12.01 22.44 21.35
N LYS A 280 -12.18 23.68 20.85
CA LYS A 280 -13.47 24.40 20.94
C LYS A 280 -14.49 23.87 19.92
N TRP A 281 -14.00 23.38 18.78
CA TRP A 281 -14.82 22.81 17.72
C TRP A 281 -15.26 21.39 18.08
N GLY A 282 -16.50 21.03 17.71
CA GLY A 282 -17.06 19.70 17.97
C GLY A 282 -17.04 19.29 19.45
N ASN A 283 -16.86 17.99 19.66
CA ASN A 283 -16.69 17.37 20.96
C ASN A 283 -15.21 17.34 21.33
N LYS A 284 -14.70 18.46 21.88
CA LYS A 284 -13.29 18.62 22.28
C LYS A 284 -12.30 18.38 21.12
N GLY A 285 -12.65 18.82 19.91
CA GLY A 285 -11.85 18.62 18.69
C GLY A 285 -12.12 17.29 17.95
N TYR A 286 -13.04 16.47 18.45
CA TYR A 286 -13.49 15.23 17.82
C TYR A 286 -14.92 15.37 17.30
N PHE A 287 -15.28 14.47 16.40
CA PHE A 287 -16.66 14.26 16.01
C PHE A 287 -16.94 12.77 15.79
N HIS A 288 -18.21 12.41 15.93
CA HIS A 288 -18.71 11.13 15.47
C HIS A 288 -19.37 11.33 14.12
N THR A 289 -19.14 10.41 13.17
CA THR A 289 -19.82 10.43 11.87
C THR A 289 -20.35 9.05 11.53
N ALA A 290 -21.43 9.03 10.75
CA ALA A 290 -22.12 7.82 10.35
C ALA A 290 -21.15 6.77 9.78
N LYS A 291 -21.24 5.55 10.33
CA LYS A 291 -20.56 4.35 9.82
C LYS A 291 -21.59 3.42 9.21
N ASP A 292 -21.19 2.65 8.19
CA ASP A 292 -22.03 1.70 7.46
C ASP A 292 -23.30 2.35 6.83
N LYS A 293 -23.21 3.65 6.50
CA LYS A 293 -24.26 4.42 5.83
C LYS A 293 -23.86 4.76 4.39
N GLY A 294 -23.35 3.75 3.68
CA GLY A 294 -23.02 3.85 2.27
C GLY A 294 -21.85 4.81 1.97
N ASN A 295 -20.81 4.78 2.80
CA ASN A 295 -19.62 5.62 2.70
C ASN A 295 -19.97 7.12 2.73
N ASN A 296 -20.80 7.53 3.69
CA ASN A 296 -21.25 8.91 3.86
C ASN A 296 -20.04 9.86 4.00
N CYS A 297 -20.07 10.96 3.25
CA CYS A 297 -18.96 11.93 3.15
C CYS A 297 -17.61 11.34 2.71
N GLY A 298 -17.62 10.15 2.10
CA GLY A 298 -16.45 9.54 1.49
C GLY A 298 -15.36 9.10 2.48
N ILE A 299 -15.70 8.85 3.75
CA ILE A 299 -14.71 8.53 4.79
C ILE A 299 -13.83 7.30 4.50
N ALA A 300 -14.31 6.36 3.68
CA ALA A 300 -13.54 5.20 3.21
C ALA A 300 -13.06 5.33 1.75
N SER A 301 -13.19 6.51 1.13
CA SER A 301 -12.82 6.75 -0.28
C SER A 301 -11.33 6.99 -0.49
N SER A 302 -10.65 7.53 0.52
CA SER A 302 -9.20 7.75 0.53
C SER A 302 -8.73 7.49 1.96
N ALA A 303 -8.36 6.26 2.27
CA ALA A 303 -7.94 5.87 3.61
C ALA A 303 -6.59 5.15 3.56
N LEU A 304 -5.68 5.52 4.46
CA LEU A 304 -4.32 5.01 4.44
C LEU A 304 -3.64 5.04 5.82
N TYR A 305 -2.59 4.23 5.95
CA TYR A 305 -1.70 4.24 7.10
C TYR A 305 -0.26 3.93 6.68
N PRO A 306 0.76 4.45 7.38
CA PRO A 306 2.16 4.09 7.12
C PRO A 306 2.44 2.66 7.56
N VAL A 307 3.28 1.93 6.82
CA VAL A 307 3.82 0.66 7.32
C VAL A 307 5.02 0.99 8.20
N VAL A 308 5.10 0.41 9.39
CA VAL A 308 6.22 0.57 10.33
C VAL A 308 6.79 -0.78 10.73
#